data_AF-A0A9X3K4Y0-F1
#
_entry.id   AF-A0A9X3K4Y0-F1
#
_cell.length_a   1.000
_cell.length_b   1.000
_cell.length_c   1.000
_cell.angle_alpha   90.00
_cell.angle_beta   90.00
_cell.angle_gamma   90.00
#
_symmetry.space_group_name_H-M   'P 1'
#
loop_
_entity.id
_entity.type
_entity.pdbx_description
1 polymer ?
#
loop_
_entity_poly.entity_id
_entity_poly.type
_entity_poly.pdbx_seq_one_letter_code
_entity_poly.pdbx_strand_id
1 'polypeptide(L)'
;PFRSSRLIGAERQPTSDCRQSLQQSPLAQYERALTRERVMAGLAAAKRRGRQGGRPPMIDTETLERITAALDGGASKASVCRTFKVPRSTLIGTLARIGWAPPARA
;
A
#
# COMPACT_ATOMS: atom_id res chain seq x y z
N PRO A 1 28.11 -28.52 -40.30
CA PRO A 1 29.08 -28.31 -39.20
C PRO A 1 28.38 -28.30 -37.83
N PHE A 2 27.94 -29.48 -37.40
CA PHE A 2 27.50 -29.74 -36.03
C PHE A 2 28.72 -30.22 -35.24
N ARG A 3 29.28 -29.40 -34.35
CA ARG A 3 30.26 -29.86 -33.37
C ARG A 3 29.55 -30.25 -32.09
N SER A 4 29.36 -31.57 -32.00
CA SER A 4 29.47 -32.43 -30.82
C SER A 4 30.27 -31.85 -29.63
N SER A 5 29.82 -32.30 -28.45
CA SER A 5 30.62 -32.51 -27.23
C SER A 5 30.99 -31.25 -26.42
N ARG A 6 30.39 -31.12 -25.24
CA ARG A 6 31.04 -31.61 -24.00
C ARG A 6 30.06 -31.54 -22.82
N LEU A 7 29.87 -32.69 -22.17
CA LEU A 7 29.36 -32.78 -20.81
C LEU A 7 30.32 -32.01 -19.89
N ILE A 8 29.83 -30.98 -19.22
CA ILE A 8 30.28 -30.64 -17.87
C ILE A 8 29.02 -30.28 -17.09
N GLY A 9 28.62 -31.18 -16.19
CA GLY A 9 27.72 -30.83 -15.11
C GLY A 9 28.38 -29.71 -14.31
N ALA A 10 27.99 -28.48 -14.59
CA ALA A 10 28.13 -27.42 -13.62
C ALA A 10 27.00 -27.66 -12.62
N GLU A 11 27.28 -28.50 -11.62
CA GLU A 11 26.64 -28.35 -10.32
C GLU A 11 26.69 -26.84 -10.02
N ARG A 12 25.55 -26.17 -10.14
CA ARG A 12 25.43 -24.81 -9.64
C ARG A 12 25.56 -24.95 -8.13
N GLN A 13 26.79 -24.82 -7.65
CA GLN A 13 27.06 -24.56 -6.25
C GLN A 13 26.09 -23.45 -5.83
N PRO A 14 25.38 -23.59 -4.71
CA PRO A 14 24.55 -22.51 -4.19
C PRO A 14 25.51 -21.37 -3.85
N THR A 15 25.70 -20.45 -4.79
CA THR A 15 26.43 -19.22 -4.54
C THR A 15 25.60 -18.44 -3.53
N SER A 16 26.00 -18.54 -2.27
CA SER A 16 26.05 -17.41 -1.37
C SER A 16 24.73 -16.63 -1.28
N ASP A 17 23.66 -17.27 -0.84
CA ASP A 17 22.69 -16.54 -0.03
C ASP A 17 22.82 -17.09 1.38
N CYS A 18 23.86 -16.61 2.07
CA CYS A 18 24.00 -16.68 3.51
C CYS A 18 22.83 -15.91 4.16
N ARG A 19 21.59 -16.40 4.00
CA ARG A 19 20.48 -16.10 4.89
C ARG A 19 20.79 -16.75 6.22
N GLN A 20 21.78 -16.21 6.93
CA GLN A 20 21.90 -16.43 8.35
C GLN A 20 20.59 -15.97 8.96
N SER A 21 19.76 -16.95 9.32
CA SER A 21 18.71 -16.77 10.31
C SER A 21 19.40 -16.40 11.62
N LEU A 22 19.70 -15.11 11.80
CA LEU A 22 20.20 -14.61 13.07
C LEU A 22 19.06 -14.76 14.08
N GLN A 23 19.04 -15.88 14.79
CA GLN A 23 18.24 -16.04 16.00
C GLN A 23 18.75 -15.03 17.02
N GLN A 24 17.91 -14.06 17.35
CA GLN A 24 18.25 -13.05 18.33
C GLN A 24 18.27 -13.67 19.72
N SER A 25 19.27 -13.31 20.53
CA SER A 25 19.35 -13.69 21.94
C SER A 25 18.06 -13.30 22.69
N PRO A 26 17.59 -14.11 23.66
CA PRO A 26 16.37 -13.83 24.43
C PRO A 26 16.32 -12.43 25.06
N LEU A 27 17.47 -11.89 25.48
CA LEU A 27 17.57 -10.54 26.04
C LEU A 27 17.23 -9.45 25.01
N ALA A 28 17.72 -9.59 23.78
CA ALA A 28 17.41 -8.66 22.70
C ALA A 28 15.92 -8.71 22.31
N GLN A 29 15.28 -9.88 22.44
CA GLN A 29 13.84 -10.01 22.20
C GLN A 29 13.03 -9.31 23.30
N TYR A 30 13.43 -9.45 24.57
CA TYR A 30 12.81 -8.80 25.71
C TYR A 30 12.84 -7.26 25.60
N GLU A 31 13.99 -6.67 25.30
CA GLU A 31 14.12 -5.21 25.14
C GLU A 31 13.27 -4.66 24.00
N ARG A 32 13.20 -5.41 22.88
CA ARG A 32 12.33 -5.07 21.75
C ARG A 32 10.85 -5.14 22.12
N ALA A 33 10.44 -6.11 22.94
CA ALA A 33 9.07 -6.21 23.43
C ALA A 33 8.70 -5.00 24.30
N LEU A 34 9.54 -4.63 25.27
CA LEU A 34 9.33 -3.44 26.11
C LEU A 34 9.26 -2.15 25.28
N THR A 35 10.11 -2.01 24.27
CA THR A 35 10.08 -0.85 23.38
C THR A 35 8.76 -0.77 22.59
N ARG A 36 8.28 -1.91 22.09
CA ARG A 36 6.98 -1.97 21.38
C ARG A 36 5.83 -1.60 22.30
N GLU A 37 5.79 -2.12 23.52
CA GLU A 37 4.74 -1.79 24.50
C GLU A 37 4.66 -0.28 24.74
N ARG A 38 5.81 0.38 24.92
CA ARG A 38 5.89 1.83 25.09
C ARG A 38 5.39 2.59 23.86
N VAL A 39 5.78 2.16 22.65
CA VAL A 39 5.30 2.77 21.41
C VAL A 39 3.79 2.63 21.27
N MET A 40 3.23 1.45 21.58
CA MET A 40 1.79 1.21 21.51
C MET A 40 1.02 2.05 22.54
N ALA A 41 1.53 2.18 23.76
CA ALA A 41 0.98 3.07 24.78
C ALA A 41 0.99 4.55 24.33
N GLY A 42 2.08 4.99 23.71
CA GLY A 42 2.20 6.33 23.12
C GLY A 42 1.22 6.57 21.97
N LEU A 43 1.09 5.61 21.05
CA LEU A 43 0.11 5.67 19.96
C LEU A 43 -1.33 5.70 20.48
N ALA A 44 -1.65 4.91 21.50
CA ALA A 44 -2.96 4.92 22.14
C ALA A 44 -3.26 6.28 22.81
N ALA A 45 -2.28 6.88 23.50
CA ALA A 45 -2.42 8.21 24.06
C ALA A 45 -2.61 9.29 22.97
N ALA A 46 -1.87 9.21 21.86
CA ALA A 46 -2.01 10.12 20.73
C ALA A 46 -3.39 9.99 20.04
N LYS A 47 -3.89 8.77 19.87
CA LYS A 47 -5.24 8.50 19.35
C LYS A 47 -6.32 9.09 20.25
N ARG A 48 -6.20 8.94 21.58
CA ARG A 48 -7.13 9.57 22.55
C ARG A 48 -7.15 11.10 22.45
N ARG A 49 -6.02 11.71 22.09
CA ARG A 49 -5.90 13.16 21.82
C ARG A 49 -6.43 13.57 20.43
N GLY A 50 -6.99 12.63 19.66
CA GLY A 50 -7.55 12.90 18.33
C GLY A 50 -6.52 12.99 17.20
N ARG A 51 -5.25 12.62 17.41
CA ARG A 51 -4.27 12.61 16.32
C ARG A 51 -4.53 11.42 15.40
N GLN A 52 -4.95 11.70 14.18
CA GLN A 52 -5.05 10.70 13.11
C GLN A 52 -3.65 10.46 12.51
N GLY A 53 -3.08 9.28 12.74
CA GLY A 53 -1.82 8.87 12.10
C GLY A 53 -2.02 8.32 10.68
N GLY A 54 -0.92 8.08 9.96
CA GLY A 54 -0.92 7.48 8.63
C GLY A 54 -0.64 8.48 7.49
N ARG A 55 -0.71 7.99 6.24
CA ARG A 55 -0.51 8.81 5.05
C ARG A 55 -1.78 9.65 4.80
N PRO A 56 -1.68 10.98 4.63
CA PRO A 56 -2.85 11.80 4.31
C PRO A 56 -3.46 11.39 2.95
N PRO A 57 -4.78 11.54 2.77
CA PRO A 57 -5.42 11.27 1.49
C PRO A 57 -4.86 12.21 0.41
N MET A 58 -4.70 11.67 -0.80
CA MET A 58 -4.19 12.43 -1.96
C MET A 58 -5.24 13.41 -2.53
N ILE A 59 -6.53 13.10 -2.35
CA ILE A 59 -7.63 13.91 -2.86
C ILE A 59 -8.17 14.73 -1.68
N ASP A 60 -8.25 16.03 -1.88
CA ASP A 60 -8.88 16.94 -0.93
C ASP A 60 -10.41 16.78 -0.92
N THR A 61 -11.02 17.16 0.20
CA THR A 61 -12.47 17.07 0.43
C THR A 61 -13.28 17.86 -0.60
N GLU A 62 -12.89 19.10 -0.93
CA GLU A 62 -13.57 19.92 -1.93
C GLU A 62 -13.48 19.28 -3.33
N THR A 63 -12.32 18.69 -3.64
CA THR A 63 -12.13 18.00 -4.92
C THR A 63 -12.97 16.73 -4.98
N LEU A 64 -13.16 16.03 -3.86
CA LEU A 64 -14.03 14.86 -3.80
C LEU A 64 -15.50 15.19 -4.09
N GLU A 65 -16.02 16.27 -3.51
CA GLU A 65 -17.40 16.71 -3.75
C GLU A 65 -17.65 17.03 -5.22
N ARG A 66 -16.70 17.74 -5.85
CA ARG A 66 -16.76 18.04 -7.29
C ARG A 66 -16.72 16.76 -8.14
N ILE A 67 -15.91 15.78 -7.74
CA ILE A 67 -15.81 14.48 -8.41
C ILE A 67 -17.12 13.70 -8.30
N THR A 68 -17.73 13.63 -7.11
CA THR A 68 -19.00 12.91 -6.91
C THR A 68 -20.13 13.58 -7.68
N ALA A 69 -20.24 14.92 -7.64
CA ALA A 69 -21.23 15.66 -8.40
C ALA A 69 -21.09 15.43 -9.92
N ALA A 70 -19.86 15.39 -10.44
CA ALA A 70 -19.62 15.09 -11.85
C ALA A 70 -20.02 13.66 -12.22
N LEU A 71 -19.76 12.69 -11.35
CA LEU A 71 -20.14 11.29 -11.57
C LEU A 71 -21.67 11.09 -11.51
N ASP A 72 -22.36 11.78 -10.61
CA ASP A 72 -23.82 11.74 -10.49
C ASP A 72 -24.49 12.43 -11.69
N GLY A 73 -23.86 13.46 -12.26
CA GLY A 73 -24.24 14.07 -13.54
C GLY A 73 -23.96 13.20 -14.78
N GLY A 74 -23.54 11.94 -14.60
CA GLY A 74 -23.32 10.99 -15.69
C GLY A 74 -21.94 11.06 -16.36
N ALA A 75 -20.98 11.81 -15.81
CA ALA A 75 -19.64 11.87 -16.39
C ALA A 75 -18.92 10.51 -16.25
N SER A 76 -18.17 10.13 -17.28
CA SER A 76 -17.37 8.89 -17.22
C SER A 76 -16.20 9.03 -16.24
N LYS A 77 -15.89 7.94 -15.52
CA LYS A 77 -14.72 7.86 -14.61
C LYS A 77 -13.41 8.27 -15.31
N ALA A 78 -13.28 7.98 -16.61
CA ALA A 78 -12.11 8.35 -17.40
C ALA A 78 -12.03 9.86 -17.66
N SER A 79 -13.16 10.51 -17.95
CA SER A 79 -13.24 11.96 -18.10
C SER A 79 -12.84 12.68 -16.81
N VAL A 80 -13.41 12.24 -15.68
CA VAL A 80 -13.10 12.77 -14.35
C VAL A 80 -11.60 12.65 -14.02
N CYS A 81 -10.98 11.49 -14.27
CA CYS A 81 -9.54 11.33 -14.05
C CYS A 81 -8.69 12.34 -14.83
N ARG A 82 -9.08 12.65 -16.08
CA ARG A 82 -8.36 13.60 -16.94
C ARG A 82 -8.54 15.04 -16.45
N THR A 83 -9.76 15.43 -16.10
CA THR A 83 -10.08 16.79 -15.64
C THR A 83 -9.40 17.12 -14.32
N PHE A 84 -9.45 16.20 -13.35
CA PHE A 84 -8.89 16.42 -12.01
C PHE A 84 -7.43 15.96 -11.88
N LYS A 85 -6.82 15.44 -12.95
CA LYS A 85 -5.45 14.88 -12.97
C LYS A 85 -5.20 13.84 -11.86
N VAL A 86 -6.23 13.08 -11.49
CA VAL A 86 -6.15 12.02 -10.47
C VAL A 86 -5.93 10.68 -11.16
N PRO A 87 -4.96 9.86 -10.73
CA PRO A 87 -4.77 8.53 -11.29
C PRO A 87 -5.98 7.63 -10.97
N ARG A 88 -6.35 6.80 -11.94
CA ARG A 88 -7.55 5.94 -11.87
C ARG A 88 -7.57 5.03 -10.63
N SER A 89 -6.41 4.53 -10.21
CA SER A 89 -6.27 3.70 -8.99
C SER A 89 -6.67 4.46 -7.73
N THR A 90 -6.22 5.71 -7.59
CA THR A 90 -6.59 6.57 -6.46
C THR A 90 -8.07 6.93 -6.49
N LEU A 91 -8.64 7.20 -7.66
CA LEU A 91 -10.09 7.46 -7.79
C LEU A 91 -10.91 6.25 -7.34
N ILE A 92 -10.63 5.06 -7.89
CA ILE A 92 -11.36 3.82 -7.54
C ILE A 92 -11.22 3.51 -6.04
N GLY A 93 -10.01 3.58 -5.50
CA GLY A 93 -9.77 3.33 -4.08
C GLY A 93 -10.46 4.36 -3.19
N THR A 94 -10.63 5.59 -3.65
CA THR A 94 -11.35 6.61 -2.88
C THR A 94 -12.86 6.44 -2.96
N LEU A 95 -13.41 6.15 -4.14
CA LEU A 95 -14.83 5.82 -4.32
C LEU A 95 -15.25 4.60 -3.47
N ALA A 96 -14.40 3.58 -3.39
CA ALA A 96 -14.64 2.41 -2.55
C ALA A 96 -14.63 2.76 -1.04
N ARG A 97 -13.74 3.66 -0.60
CA ARG A 97 -13.68 4.11 0.80
C ARG A 97 -14.91 4.90 1.23
N ILE A 98 -15.49 5.70 0.33
CA ILE A 98 -16.72 6.46 0.60
C ILE A 98 -18.01 5.66 0.35
N GLY A 99 -17.90 4.43 -0.17
CA GLY A 99 -19.07 3.60 -0.48
C GLY A 99 -19.90 4.12 -1.65
N TRP A 100 -19.31 4.87 -2.58
CA TRP A 100 -20.05 5.44 -3.71
C TRP A 100 -20.52 4.34 -4.67
N ALA A 101 -21.83 4.28 -4.88
CA ALA A 101 -22.48 3.39 -5.83
C ALA A 101 -22.80 4.17 -7.12
N PRO A 102 -22.62 3.56 -8.30
CA PRO A 102 -23.02 4.21 -9.54
C PRO A 102 -24.53 4.45 -9.56
N PRO A 103 -25.01 5.61 -10.05
CA PRO A 103 -26.44 5.82 -10.24
C PRO A 103 -26.97 4.74 -11.20
N ALA A 104 -28.20 4.28 -10.92
CA ALA A 104 -28.86 3.30 -11.78
C ALA A 104 -28.88 3.83 -13.21
N ARG A 105 -28.30 3.06 -14.13
CA ARG A 105 -28.34 3.42 -15.56
C ARG A 105 -29.80 3.37 -15.99
N ALA A 106 -30.35 4.52 -16.37
CA ALA A 106 -31.59 4.60 -17.13
C ALA A 106 -31.39 4.00 -18.53
#